data_AF-A0A2K8SNT9-F1
#
_entry.id   AF-A0A2K8SNT9-F1
#
_cell.length_a   1.000
_cell.length_b   1.000
_cell.length_c   1.000
_cell.angle_alpha   90.00
_cell.angle_beta   90.00
_cell.angle_gamma   90.00
#
_symmetry.space_group_name_H-M   'P 1'
#
loop_
_entity.id
_entity.type
_entity.pdbx_description
1 polymer ?
#
loop_
_entity_poly.entity_id
_entity_poly.type
_entity_poly.pdbx_seq_one_letter_code
_entity_poly.pdbx_strand_id
1 'polypeptide(L)'
;MKAYSIDLRRKITETYERESISQRKLAKRFRVAPSFIYKLLKQYTEKGTLEAKSHGGGQSLKLSPENIIVLGELVEHKNDAT
;
A
#
# COMPACT_ATOMS: atom_id res chain seq x y z
N MET A 1 0.58 6.41 -6.45
CA MET A 1 -0.25 7.47 -5.84
C MET A 1 0.08 7.59 -4.37
N LYS A 2 0.22 8.80 -3.84
CA LYS A 2 0.47 9.03 -2.41
C LYS A 2 -0.76 8.62 -1.60
N ALA A 3 -0.55 8.00 -0.44
CA ALA A 3 -1.64 7.67 0.47
C ALA A 3 -2.22 8.95 1.09
N TYR A 4 -3.52 8.93 1.38
CA TYR A 4 -4.15 9.97 2.20
C TYR A 4 -3.50 10.05 3.58
N SER A 5 -3.41 11.27 4.12
CA SER A 5 -2.85 11.55 5.44
C SER A 5 -3.57 10.79 6.55
N ILE A 6 -2.85 10.51 7.64
CA ILE A 6 -3.41 9.80 8.79
C ILE A 6 -4.54 10.60 9.45
N ASP A 7 -4.45 11.93 9.43
CA ASP A 7 -5.48 12.81 9.99
C ASP A 7 -6.80 12.68 9.24
N LEU A 8 -6.76 12.60 7.91
CA LEU A 8 -7.98 12.40 7.11
C LEU A 8 -8.62 11.06 7.44
N ARG A 9 -7.80 10.00 7.51
CA ARG A 9 -8.26 8.66 7.85
C ARG A 9 -8.89 8.62 9.24
N ARG A 10 -8.25 9.26 10.23
CA ARG A 10 -8.76 9.36 11.60
C ARG A 10 -10.10 10.08 11.66
N LYS A 11 -10.21 11.25 11.05
CA LYS A 11 -11.48 12.01 11.00
C LYS A 11 -12.62 11.21 10.37
N ILE A 12 -12.33 10.44 9.31
CA ILE A 12 -13.32 9.57 8.66
C ILE A 12 -13.81 8.50 9.63
N THR A 13 -12.89 7.81 10.31
CA THR A 13 -13.22 6.71 11.24
C THR A 13 -13.99 7.22 12.46
N GLU A 14 -13.55 8.31 13.09
CA GLU A 14 -14.26 8.94 14.21
C GLU A 14 -15.68 9.37 13.83
N THR A 15 -15.85 9.93 12.63
CA THR A 15 -17.17 10.33 12.12
C THR A 15 -18.07 9.12 11.88
N TYR A 16 -17.50 8.02 11.39
CA TYR A 16 -18.22 6.77 11.17
C TYR A 16 -18.71 6.15 12.48
N GLU A 17 -17.85 6.12 13.51
CA GLU A 17 -18.18 5.58 14.84
C GLU A 17 -19.23 6.44 15.56
N ARG A 18 -19.16 7.77 15.42
CA ARG A 18 -20.06 8.68 16.14
C ARG A 18 -21.44 8.82 15.51
N GLU A 19 -21.54 8.85 14.18
CA GLU A 19 -22.73 9.41 13.52
C GLU A 19 -23.61 8.36 12.80
N SER A 20 -23.33 7.05 12.91
CA SER A 20 -24.10 5.98 12.25
C SER A 20 -24.40 6.26 10.76
N ILE A 21 -23.43 6.86 10.06
CA ILE A 21 -23.55 7.30 8.68
C ILE A 21 -23.18 6.17 7.71
N SER A 22 -23.96 6.01 6.65
CA SER A 22 -23.62 5.04 5.59
C SER A 22 -22.32 5.40 4.87
N GLN A 23 -21.54 4.39 4.47
CA GLN A 23 -20.24 4.60 3.81
C GLN A 23 -20.33 5.50 2.56
N ARG A 24 -21.43 5.43 1.79
CA ARG A 24 -21.66 6.32 0.63
C ARG A 24 -21.80 7.80 1.03
N LYS A 25 -22.55 8.08 2.11
CA LYS A 25 -22.70 9.45 2.63
C LYS A 25 -21.38 9.97 3.20
N LEU A 26 -20.63 9.09 3.88
CA LEU A 26 -19.29 9.40 4.38
C LEU A 26 -18.33 9.78 3.24
N ALA A 27 -18.32 9.02 2.15
CA ALA A 27 -17.51 9.32 0.96
C ALA A 27 -17.86 10.69 0.36
N LYS A 28 -19.16 11.01 0.23
CA LYS A 28 -19.61 12.33 -0.25
C LYS A 28 -19.16 13.45 0.69
N ARG A 29 -19.30 13.30 2.01
CA ARG A 29 -18.91 14.30 3.00
C ARG A 29 -17.42 14.62 2.96
N PHE A 30 -16.58 13.60 2.86
CA PHE A 30 -15.13 13.75 2.80
C PHE A 30 -14.57 13.93 1.39
N ARG A 31 -15.44 13.95 0.36
CA ARG A 31 -15.08 14.08 -1.07
C ARG A 31 -14.04 13.05 -1.52
N VAL A 32 -14.21 11.81 -1.07
CA VAL A 32 -13.35 10.67 -1.40
C VAL A 32 -14.15 9.56 -2.09
N ALA A 33 -13.45 8.68 -2.81
CA ALA A 33 -14.09 7.54 -3.46
C ALA A 33 -14.73 6.58 -2.44
N PRO A 34 -15.92 6.02 -2.72
CA PRO A 34 -16.55 5.02 -1.83
C PRO A 34 -15.67 3.79 -1.58
N SER A 35 -14.87 3.39 -2.57
CA SER A 35 -13.93 2.27 -2.45
C SER A 35 -12.82 2.55 -1.43
N PHE A 36 -12.42 3.80 -1.25
CA PHE A 36 -11.45 4.18 -0.22
C PHE A 36 -12.05 4.04 1.18
N ILE A 37 -13.29 4.51 1.39
CA ILE A 37 -13.99 4.35 2.68
C ILE A 37 -14.12 2.86 3.04
N TYR A 38 -14.59 2.03 2.11
CA TYR A 38 -14.71 0.59 2.34
C TYR A 38 -13.38 -0.05 2.76
N LYS A 39 -12.30 0.24 2.00
CA LYS A 39 -10.96 -0.31 2.29
C LYS A 39 -10.41 0.18 3.64
N LEU A 40 -10.63 1.44 3.96
CA LEU A 40 -10.19 2.04 5.22
C LEU A 40 -10.89 1.38 6.41
N LEU A 41 -12.22 1.30 6.38
CA LEU A 41 -12.99 0.70 7.47
C LEU A 41 -12.69 -0.78 7.63
N LYS A 42 -12.58 -1.53 6.52
CA LYS A 42 -12.17 -2.94 6.54
C LYS A 42 -10.79 -3.12 7.19
N GLN A 43 -9.81 -2.30 6.80
CA GLN A 43 -8.47 -2.35 7.40
C GLN A 43 -8.52 -2.03 8.90
N TYR A 44 -9.29 -1.01 9.28
CA TYR A 44 -9.43 -0.61 10.68
C TYR A 44 -10.08 -1.71 11.52
N THR A 45 -11.13 -2.38 11.03
CA THR A 45 -11.76 -3.50 11.74
C THR A 45 -10.88 -4.75 11.82
N GLU A 46 -10.08 -5.04 10.79
CA GLU A 46 -9.24 -6.25 10.74
C GLU A 46 -7.91 -6.09 11.48
N LYS A 47 -7.31 -4.89 11.43
CA LYS A 47 -5.93 -4.65 11.90
C LYS A 47 -5.82 -3.64 13.04
N GLY A 48 -6.90 -2.93 13.38
CA GLY A 48 -6.87 -1.83 14.36
C GLY A 48 -6.01 -0.63 13.94
N THR A 49 -5.53 -0.58 12.69
CA THR A 49 -4.57 0.42 12.22
C THR A 49 -5.15 1.29 11.12
N LEU A 50 -4.90 2.60 11.22
CA LEU A 50 -5.26 3.58 10.20
C LEU A 50 -4.09 3.89 9.25
N GLU A 51 -2.89 3.41 9.54
CA GLU A 51 -1.70 3.66 8.74
C GLU A 51 -1.84 3.11 7.32
N ALA A 52 -1.21 3.78 6.36
CA ALA A 52 -1.13 3.25 5.02
C ALA A 52 -0.30 1.95 5.03
N LYS A 53 -0.72 0.96 4.24
CA LYS A 53 0.13 -0.21 3.99
C LYS A 53 1.46 0.26 3.40
N SER A 54 2.55 -0.38 3.83
CA SER A 54 3.84 -0.22 3.16
C SER A 54 3.69 -0.51 1.67
N HIS A 55 4.44 0.22 0.86
CA HIS A 55 4.51 -0.08 -0.56
C HIS A 55 4.97 -1.53 -0.72
N GLY A 56 4.23 -2.32 -1.50
CA GLY A 56 4.45 -3.77 -1.64
C GLY A 56 5.78 -4.16 -2.31
N GLY A 57 6.66 -3.20 -2.57
CA GLY A 57 7.91 -3.40 -3.28
C GLY A 57 7.70 -3.63 -4.78
N GLY A 58 8.82 -3.75 -5.48
CA GLY A 58 8.87 -4.29 -6.84
C GLY A 58 8.99 -5.81 -6.82
N GLN A 59 9.12 -6.40 -8.02
CA GLN A 59 9.41 -7.82 -8.16
C GLN A 59 10.68 -8.19 -7.38
N SER A 60 10.63 -9.29 -6.62
CA SER A 60 11.80 -9.83 -5.94
C SER A 60 12.87 -10.23 -6.95
N LEU A 61 14.14 -10.09 -6.56
CA LEU A 61 15.26 -10.50 -7.40
C LEU A 61 15.15 -12.01 -7.65
N LYS A 62 15.24 -12.42 -8.92
CA LYS A 62 15.15 -13.84 -9.31
C LYS A 62 16.44 -14.61 -9.00
N LEU A 63 17.57 -13.90 -8.95
CA LEU A 63 18.87 -14.48 -8.70
C LEU A 63 19.12 -14.48 -7.19
N SER A 64 19.57 -15.62 -6.66
CA SER A 64 20.10 -15.69 -5.30
C SER A 64 21.44 -14.94 -5.21
N PRO A 65 21.93 -14.62 -4.01
CA PRO A 65 23.22 -13.96 -3.83
C PRO A 65 24.38 -14.73 -4.49
N GLU A 66 24.35 -16.06 -4.46
CA GLU A 66 25.36 -16.91 -5.11
C GLU A 66 25.30 -16.74 -6.64
N ASN A 67 24.10 -16.70 -7.21
CA ASN A 67 23.92 -16.51 -8.64
C ASN A 67 24.38 -15.12 -9.11
N ILE A 68 24.35 -14.11 -8.24
CA ILE A 68 24.87 -12.77 -8.56
C ILE A 68 26.39 -12.79 -8.67
N ILE A 69 27.07 -13.56 -7.81
CA ILE A 69 28.53 -13.72 -7.86
C ILE A 69 28.92 -14.43 -9.16
N VAL A 70 28.27 -15.55 -9.47
CA VAL A 70 28.48 -16.29 -10.72
C VAL A 70 28.19 -15.41 -11.94
N LEU A 71 27.15 -14.59 -11.89
CA LEU A 71 26.86 -13.66 -12.98
C LEU A 71 28.00 -12.64 -13.17
N GLY A 72 28.57 -12.12 -12.08
CA GLY A 72 29.73 -11.22 -12.14
C GLY A 72 30.93 -11.87 -12.83
N GLU A 73 31.27 -13.09 -12.42
CA GLU A 73 32.35 -13.87 -13.04
C GLU A 73 32.10 -14.10 -14.54
N LEU A 74 30.88 -14.47 -14.93
CA LEU A 74 30.51 -14.68 -16.33
C LEU A 74 30.64 -13.40 -17.17
N VAL A 75 30.25 -12.25 -16.62
CA VAL A 75 30.39 -10.94 -17.28
C VAL A 75 31.87 -10.56 -17.43
N GLU A 76 32.70 -10.81 -16.42
CA GLU A 76 34.15 -10.56 -16.51
C GLU A 76 34.83 -11.43 -17.57
N HIS A 77 34.44 -12.71 -17.67
CA HIS A 77 35.03 -13.64 -18.64
C HIS A 77 34.53 -13.41 -20.07
N LYS A 78 33.29 -12.92 -20.25
CA LYS A 78 32.71 -12.68 -21.57
C LYS A 78 31.78 -11.46 -21.53
N ASN A 79 32.38 -10.28 -21.61
CA ASN A 79 31.70 -9.00 -21.49
C ASN A 79 30.92 -8.57 -22.75
N ASP A 80 31.07 -9.29 -23.87
CA ASP A 80 30.41 -9.00 -25.14
C ASP A 80 29.45 -10.11 -25.58
N ALA A 81 28.66 -10.62 -24.63
CA ALA A 81 27.56 -11.53 -24.91
C ALA A 81 26.29 -10.70 -25.22
N THR A 82 26.24 -10.09 -26.41
CA THR A 82 25.04 -9.42 -26.95
C THR A 82 24.62 -10.05 -28.28
#